data_AF-A0A0Q7SNN7-F1
#
_entry.id   AF-A0A0Q7SNN7-F1
#
_cell.length_a   1.000
_cell.length_b   1.000
_cell.length_c   1.000
_cell.angle_alpha   90.00
_cell.angle_beta   90.00
_cell.angle_gamma   90.00
#
_symmetry.space_group_name_H-M   'P 1'
#
loop_
_entity.id
_entity.type
_entity.pdbx_description
1 polymer ?
#
loop_
_entity_poly.entity_id
_entity_poly.type
_entity_poly.pdbx_seq_one_letter_code
_entity_poly.pdbx_strand_id
1 'polypeptide(L)'
;MSAVTFDLAADRPAPTVPVCAGRVMVLAGVAFGAANLIQWGVLTGALGWHPAVLSLSWPIAVGAFFMGLFRLRRAGGEAALRVARWSRAAILIQIGAALVLLGLSAVTQDWGLMRWTSAVGLTLYGLTWAVAAARARTANMAAIAVTAFAGVAAMALRFGTPDPYLIYAGALALVALLPGLWLALGRRL
;
A
#
# COMPACT_ATOMS: atom_id res chain seq x y z
N MET A 1 -6.90 -48.09 23.94
CA MET A 1 -7.39 -46.88 23.27
C MET A 1 -6.19 -46.00 23.00
N SER A 2 -5.67 -45.98 21.76
CA SER A 2 -4.50 -45.18 21.41
C SER A 2 -4.93 -43.75 21.09
N ALA A 3 -4.37 -42.78 21.80
CA ALA A 3 -4.61 -41.36 21.54
C ALA A 3 -4.00 -40.99 20.17
N VAL A 4 -4.84 -40.59 19.23
CA VAL A 4 -4.41 -39.98 17.97
C VAL A 4 -4.00 -38.54 18.30
N THR A 5 -2.71 -38.31 18.47
CA THR A 5 -2.14 -36.96 18.48
C THR A 5 -2.24 -36.40 17.06
N PHE A 6 -3.16 -35.46 16.85
CA PHE A 6 -3.14 -34.61 15.66
C PHE A 6 -1.89 -33.73 15.74
N ASP A 7 -0.85 -34.11 15.00
CA ASP A 7 0.33 -33.28 14.83
C ASP A 7 -0.03 -32.07 13.95
N LEU A 8 -0.57 -31.03 14.59
CA LEU A 8 -0.85 -29.73 13.96
C LEU A 8 0.44 -28.99 13.55
N ALA A 9 1.61 -29.54 13.87
CA ALA A 9 2.90 -29.09 13.37
C ALA A 9 3.29 -29.76 12.05
N ALA A 10 2.33 -30.27 11.28
CA ALA A 10 2.53 -30.55 9.87
C ALA A 10 3.24 -29.35 9.22
N ASP A 11 4.45 -29.62 8.74
CA ASP A 11 5.45 -28.69 8.22
C ASP A 11 4.82 -27.81 7.13
N ARG A 12 4.25 -26.67 7.54
CA ARG A 12 3.66 -25.73 6.58
C ARG A 12 4.83 -25.20 5.76
N PRO A 13 4.85 -25.43 4.44
CA PRO A 13 5.96 -25.01 3.62
C PRO A 13 6.20 -23.51 3.84
N ALA A 14 7.46 -23.17 4.10
CA ALA A 14 7.85 -21.80 4.39
C ALA A 14 7.31 -20.87 3.28
N PRO A 15 6.67 -19.75 3.62
CA PRO A 15 5.98 -18.93 2.64
C PRO A 15 6.98 -18.37 1.63
N THR A 16 6.68 -18.54 0.35
CA THR A 16 7.51 -18.06 -0.74
C THR A 16 7.53 -16.52 -0.79
N VAL A 17 8.54 -15.94 -1.45
CA VAL A 17 8.64 -14.48 -1.63
C VAL A 17 7.36 -13.86 -2.23
N PRO A 18 6.73 -14.43 -3.29
CA PRO A 18 5.48 -13.90 -3.82
C PRO A 18 4.33 -13.91 -2.81
N VAL A 19 4.19 -14.96 -1.99
CA VAL A 19 3.15 -15.03 -0.95
C VAL A 19 3.38 -13.97 0.12
N CYS A 20 4.62 -13.81 0.57
CA CYS A 20 4.98 -12.77 1.53
C CYS A 20 4.75 -11.36 0.96
N ALA A 21 5.12 -11.12 -0.30
CA ALA A 21 4.85 -9.86 -0.99
C ALA A 21 3.35 -9.60 -1.07
N GLY A 22 2.55 -10.59 -1.46
CA GLY A 22 1.10 -10.50 -1.49
C GLY A 22 0.50 -10.08 -0.15
N ARG A 23 0.92 -10.70 0.94
CA ARG A 23 0.47 -10.32 2.30
C ARG A 23 0.80 -8.87 2.66
N VAL A 24 1.98 -8.38 2.28
CA VAL A 24 2.33 -6.97 2.50
C VAL A 24 1.50 -6.04 1.62
N MET A 25 1.22 -6.42 0.38
CA MET A 25 0.38 -5.63 -0.52
C MET A 25 -1.06 -5.54 -0.03
N VAL A 26 -1.63 -6.62 0.51
CA VAL A 26 -2.93 -6.59 1.18
C VAL A 26 -2.91 -5.63 2.36
N LEU A 27 -1.92 -5.74 3.23
CA LEU A 27 -1.76 -4.87 4.39
C LEU A 27 -1.67 -3.39 3.97
N ALA A 28 -0.86 -3.09 2.95
CA ALA A 28 -0.69 -1.74 2.44
C ALA A 28 -1.97 -1.20 1.79
N GLY A 29 -2.63 -2.01 0.95
CA GLY A 29 -3.87 -1.65 0.27
C GLY A 29 -4.99 -1.35 1.27
N VAL A 30 -5.13 -2.16 2.32
CA VAL A 30 -6.11 -1.91 3.39
C VAL A 30 -5.74 -0.67 4.21
N ALA A 31 -4.52 -0.59 4.74
CA ALA A 31 -4.15 0.48 5.66
C ALA A 31 -4.16 1.85 4.97
N PHE A 32 -3.49 1.97 3.82
CA PHE A 32 -3.37 3.25 3.11
C PHE A 32 -4.62 3.57 2.28
N GLY A 33 -5.30 2.54 1.74
CA GLY A 33 -6.59 2.73 1.08
C GLY A 33 -7.65 3.25 2.05
N ALA A 34 -7.78 2.64 3.23
CA ALA A 34 -8.72 3.10 4.26
C ALA A 34 -8.39 4.52 4.74
N ALA A 35 -7.12 4.85 4.97
CA ALA A 35 -6.71 6.21 5.34
C ALA A 35 -7.11 7.24 4.28
N ASN A 36 -6.94 6.93 2.99
CA ASN A 36 -7.32 7.82 1.90
C ASN A 36 -8.85 7.92 1.73
N LEU A 37 -9.61 6.85 1.98
CA LEU A 37 -11.07 6.91 2.02
C LEU A 37 -11.58 7.79 3.15
N ILE A 38 -11.00 7.66 4.35
CA ILE A 38 -11.29 8.55 5.48
C ILE A 38 -10.97 9.99 5.10
N GLN A 39 -9.80 10.22 4.50
CA GLN A 39 -9.40 11.56 4.09
C GLN A 39 -10.33 12.19 3.07
N TRP A 40 -10.75 11.43 2.05
CA TRP A 40 -11.79 11.84 1.11
C TRP A 40 -13.10 12.16 1.81
N GLY A 41 -13.57 11.28 2.70
CA GLY A 41 -14.85 11.45 3.40
C GLY A 41 -14.88 12.64 4.36
N VAL A 42 -13.76 12.97 5.00
CA VAL A 42 -13.64 14.18 5.83
C VAL A 42 -13.59 15.43 4.96
N LEU A 43 -12.78 15.45 3.91
CA LEU A 43 -12.59 16.65 3.07
C LEU A 43 -13.79 16.98 2.17
N THR A 44 -14.60 15.99 1.82
CA THR A 44 -15.88 16.18 1.13
C THR A 44 -17.01 16.57 2.08
N GLY A 45 -16.82 16.40 3.39
CA GLY A 45 -17.88 16.54 4.39
C GLY A 45 -18.82 15.32 4.48
N ALA A 46 -18.61 14.27 3.68
CA ALA A 46 -19.46 13.08 3.67
C ALA A 46 -19.53 12.35 5.02
N LEU A 47 -18.48 12.45 5.84
CA LEU A 47 -18.43 11.85 7.19
C LEU A 47 -18.89 12.79 8.31
N GLY A 48 -19.01 14.11 8.04
CA GLY A 48 -19.34 15.10 9.07
C GLY A 48 -18.32 15.21 10.23
N TRP A 49 -17.13 14.62 10.09
CA TRP A 49 -16.10 14.61 11.14
C TRP A 49 -15.24 15.87 11.09
N HIS A 50 -14.69 16.24 12.25
CA HIS A 50 -13.76 17.36 12.35
C HIS A 50 -12.44 17.06 11.62
N PRO A 51 -11.86 18.01 10.84
CA PRO A 51 -10.61 17.80 10.11
C PRO A 51 -9.41 17.35 10.96
N ALA A 52 -9.43 17.60 12.27
CA ALA A 52 -8.43 17.10 13.21
C ALA A 52 -8.27 15.57 13.18
N VAL A 53 -9.31 14.80 12.80
CA VAL A 53 -9.23 13.33 12.66
C VAL A 53 -8.17 12.92 11.63
N LEU A 54 -7.91 13.76 10.61
CA LEU A 54 -6.89 13.49 9.59
C LEU A 54 -5.49 13.35 10.20
N SER A 55 -5.19 14.11 11.26
CA SER A 55 -3.90 14.05 11.97
C SER A 55 -3.63 12.70 12.62
N LEU A 56 -4.69 11.94 12.96
CA LEU A 56 -4.58 10.61 13.55
C LEU A 56 -4.64 9.49 12.50
N SER A 57 -5.41 9.69 11.43
CA SER A 57 -5.64 8.66 10.40
C SER A 57 -4.34 8.12 9.78
N TRP A 58 -3.40 9.01 9.46
CA TRP A 58 -2.12 8.67 8.85
C TRP A 58 -1.15 7.93 9.80
N PRO A 59 -0.88 8.45 11.03
CA PRO A 59 -0.10 7.70 12.02
C PRO A 59 -0.68 6.32 12.32
N ILE A 60 -2.00 6.18 12.41
CA ILE A 60 -2.66 4.89 12.63
C ILE A 60 -2.40 3.94 11.45
N ALA A 61 -2.55 4.40 10.21
CA ALA A 61 -2.30 3.57 9.02
C ALA A 61 -0.83 3.14 8.92
N VAL A 62 0.11 4.06 9.15
CA VAL A 62 1.55 3.77 9.16
C VAL A 62 1.89 2.79 10.29
N GLY A 63 1.35 3.01 11.49
CA GLY A 63 1.53 2.12 12.64
C GLY A 63 0.99 0.72 12.39
N ALA A 64 -0.21 0.60 11.84
CA ALA A 64 -0.82 -0.68 11.45
C ALA A 64 0.03 -1.42 10.41
N PHE A 65 0.55 -0.69 9.41
CA PHE A 65 1.44 -1.25 8.40
C PHE A 65 2.75 -1.77 9.00
N PHE A 66 3.43 -0.98 9.84
CA PHE A 66 4.66 -1.42 10.51
C PHE A 66 4.44 -2.58 11.47
N MET A 67 3.32 -2.58 12.20
CA MET A 67 2.92 -3.70 13.06
C MET A 67 2.74 -4.98 12.25
N GLY A 68 2.04 -4.92 11.11
CA GLY A 68 1.89 -6.08 10.23
C GLY A 68 3.20 -6.55 9.61
N LEU A 69 4.08 -5.62 9.18
CA LEU A 69 5.44 -5.97 8.72
C LEU A 69 6.25 -6.67 9.80
N PHE A 70 6.18 -6.18 11.05
CA PHE A 70 6.87 -6.78 12.18
C PHE A 70 6.38 -8.20 12.47
N ARG A 71 5.07 -8.42 12.43
CA ARG A 71 4.47 -9.75 12.57
C ARG A 71 4.88 -10.69 11.44
N LEU A 72 4.85 -10.22 10.19
CA LEU A 72 5.27 -11.00 9.03
C LEU A 72 6.75 -11.42 9.16
N ARG A 73 7.62 -10.49 9.56
CA ARG A 73 9.04 -10.73 9.77
C ARG A 73 9.30 -11.82 10.82
N ARG A 74 8.52 -11.83 11.90
CA ARG A 74 8.64 -12.84 12.97
C ARG A 74 8.17 -14.23 12.53
N ALA A 75 7.22 -14.32 11.59
CA ALA A 75 6.55 -15.56 11.26
C ALA A 75 6.99 -16.22 9.93
N GLY A 76 7.66 -15.50 9.02
CA GLY A 76 7.79 -15.93 7.62
C GLY A 76 9.21 -16.21 7.11
N GLY A 77 10.19 -16.41 7.99
CA GLY A 77 11.56 -16.78 7.62
C GLY A 77 12.28 -15.77 6.70
N GLU A 78 13.25 -16.23 5.92
CA GLU A 78 14.09 -15.37 5.06
C GLU A 78 13.31 -14.62 3.98
N ALA A 79 12.30 -15.27 3.37
CA ALA A 79 11.46 -14.66 2.36
C ALA A 79 10.71 -13.44 2.92
N ALA A 80 10.12 -13.58 4.11
CA ALA A 80 9.46 -12.47 4.80
C ALA A 80 10.45 -11.37 5.21
N LEU A 81 11.64 -11.72 5.67
CA LEU A 81 12.69 -10.74 6.00
C LEU A 81 13.07 -9.88 4.80
N ARG A 82 13.26 -10.52 3.63
CA ARG A 82 13.60 -9.82 2.38
C ARG A 82 12.49 -8.87 1.93
N VAL A 83 11.25 -9.37 1.89
CA VAL A 83 10.09 -8.55 1.53
C VAL A 83 9.92 -7.38 2.51
N ALA A 84 9.96 -7.65 3.81
CA ALA A 84 9.81 -6.62 4.83
C ALA A 84 10.88 -5.52 4.74
N ARG A 85 12.12 -5.86 4.37
CA ARG A 85 13.19 -4.88 4.13
C ARG A 85 12.87 -3.93 2.99
N TRP A 86 12.47 -4.45 1.82
CA TRP A 86 12.15 -3.63 0.66
C TRP A 86 10.88 -2.82 0.86
N SER A 87 9.85 -3.40 1.48
CA SER A 87 8.62 -2.69 1.83
C SER A 87 8.87 -1.58 2.85
N ARG A 88 9.77 -1.80 3.83
CA ARG A 88 10.22 -0.74 4.75
C ARG A 88 10.94 0.38 4.00
N ALA A 89 11.80 0.06 3.05
CA ALA A 89 12.47 1.09 2.25
C ALA A 89 11.45 1.91 1.44
N ALA A 90 10.48 1.26 0.79
CA ALA A 90 9.44 1.94 0.01
C ALA A 90 8.60 2.89 0.88
N ILE A 91 8.16 2.46 2.06
CA ILE A 91 7.38 3.35 2.94
C ILE A 91 8.23 4.50 3.50
N LEU A 92 9.52 4.30 3.75
CA LEU A 92 10.42 5.37 4.17
C LEU A 92 10.66 6.40 3.06
N ILE A 93 10.76 5.96 1.80
CA ILE A 93 10.81 6.86 0.63
C ILE A 93 9.53 7.70 0.57
N GLN A 94 8.37 7.05 0.76
CA GLN A 94 7.09 7.74 0.76
C GLN A 94 6.97 8.77 1.90
N ILE A 95 7.41 8.40 3.11
CA ILE A 95 7.46 9.32 4.26
C ILE A 95 8.42 10.48 3.97
N GLY A 96 9.60 10.21 3.40
CA GLY A 96 10.54 11.24 2.99
C GLY A 96 9.95 12.22 1.99
N ALA A 97 9.27 11.72 0.95
CA ALA A 97 8.57 12.56 -0.02
C ALA A 97 7.45 13.40 0.64
N ALA A 98 6.70 12.82 1.58
CA ALA A 98 5.69 13.54 2.34
C ALA A 98 6.31 14.67 3.20
N LEU A 99 7.45 14.43 3.84
CA LEU A 99 8.16 15.44 4.64
C LEU A 99 8.73 16.57 3.76
N VAL A 100 9.24 16.24 2.58
CA VAL A 100 9.69 17.24 1.59
C VAL A 100 8.52 18.10 1.13
N LEU A 101 7.40 17.49 0.76
CA LEU A 101 6.18 18.22 0.37
C LEU A 101 5.64 19.07 1.53
N LEU A 102 5.71 18.56 2.76
CA LEU A 102 5.32 19.31 3.96
C LEU A 102 6.19 20.57 4.14
N GLY A 103 7.52 20.42 4.04
CA GLY A 103 8.45 21.54 4.12
C GLY A 103 8.21 22.57 3.01
N LEU A 104 8.03 22.11 1.77
CA LEU A 104 7.71 22.99 0.64
C LEU A 104 6.36 23.70 0.84
N SER A 105 5.34 23.00 1.32
CA SER A 105 4.03 23.59 1.64
C SER A 105 4.16 24.67 2.71
N ALA A 106 4.98 24.44 3.74
CA ALA A 106 5.22 25.42 4.79
C ALA A 106 5.99 26.66 4.28
N VAL A 107 6.97 26.49 3.40
CA VAL A 107 7.75 27.61 2.84
C VAL A 107 6.92 28.43 1.84
N THR A 108 6.14 27.76 0.99
CA THR A 108 5.33 28.41 -0.07
C THR A 108 3.95 28.85 0.40
N GLN A 109 3.54 28.45 1.61
CA GLN A 109 2.17 28.58 2.13
C GLN A 109 1.11 27.90 1.25
N ASP A 110 1.52 27.00 0.35
CA ASP A 110 0.62 26.21 -0.50
C ASP A 110 0.47 24.79 0.05
N TRP A 111 -0.55 24.60 0.88
CA TRP A 111 -0.94 23.28 1.41
C TRP A 111 -1.55 22.36 0.35
N GLY A 112 -1.82 22.86 -0.86
CA GLY A 112 -2.23 22.05 -2.01
C GLY A 112 -1.14 21.06 -2.44
N LEU A 113 0.14 21.37 -2.19
CA LEU A 113 1.26 20.50 -2.50
C LEU A 113 1.19 19.14 -1.79
N MET A 114 0.59 19.08 -0.60
CA MET A 114 0.38 17.81 0.13
C MET A 114 -0.54 16.82 -0.59
N ARG A 115 -1.29 17.24 -1.61
CA ARG A 115 -2.10 16.31 -2.42
C ARG A 115 -1.24 15.42 -3.31
N TRP A 116 -0.03 15.87 -3.66
CA TRP A 116 0.92 15.09 -4.45
C TRP A 116 1.45 13.86 -3.72
N THR A 117 1.33 13.80 -2.39
CA THR A 117 1.80 12.65 -1.61
C THR A 117 1.15 11.34 -2.08
N SER A 118 -0.16 11.36 -2.36
CA SER A 118 -0.85 10.17 -2.89
C SER A 118 -0.39 9.83 -4.33
N ALA A 119 -0.12 10.83 -5.17
CA ALA A 119 0.40 10.60 -6.52
C ALA A 119 1.80 9.96 -6.51
N VAL A 120 2.68 10.40 -5.60
CA VAL A 120 3.99 9.79 -5.38
C VAL A 120 3.84 8.32 -4.97
N GLY A 121 2.94 8.03 -4.02
CA GLY A 121 2.70 6.67 -3.56
C GLY A 121 2.27 5.73 -4.68
N LEU A 122 1.34 6.19 -5.52
CA LEU A 122 0.84 5.38 -6.63
C LEU A 122 1.87 5.22 -7.75
N THR A 123 2.71 6.24 -7.97
CA THR A 123 3.85 6.16 -8.88
C THR A 123 4.86 5.11 -8.41
N LEU A 124 5.16 5.03 -7.12
CA LEU A 124 6.03 3.98 -6.57
C LEU A 124 5.42 2.59 -6.80
N TYR A 125 4.10 2.43 -6.67
CA TYR A 125 3.42 1.18 -7.04
C TYR A 125 3.55 0.86 -8.53
N GLY A 126 3.34 1.84 -9.41
CA GLY A 126 3.51 1.66 -10.86
C GLY A 126 4.93 1.23 -11.23
N LEU A 127 5.94 1.89 -10.66
CA LEU A 127 7.35 1.55 -10.90
C LEU A 127 7.71 0.15 -10.40
N THR A 128 7.23 -0.24 -9.22
CA THR A 128 7.51 -1.58 -8.68
C THR A 128 6.87 -2.68 -9.51
N TRP A 129 5.63 -2.48 -9.98
CA TRP A 129 4.99 -3.40 -10.92
C TRP A 129 5.65 -3.44 -12.29
N ALA A 130 6.10 -2.30 -12.82
CA ALA A 130 6.81 -2.24 -14.09
C ALA A 130 8.14 -3.03 -14.02
N VAL A 131 8.89 -2.86 -12.93
CA VAL A 131 10.12 -3.64 -12.67
C VAL A 131 9.80 -5.13 -12.52
N ALA A 132 8.72 -5.48 -11.81
CA ALA A 132 8.29 -6.87 -11.67
C ALA A 132 7.92 -7.48 -13.03
N ALA A 133 7.17 -6.76 -13.87
CA ALA A 133 6.80 -7.18 -15.21
C ALA A 133 8.03 -7.37 -16.11
N ALA A 134 9.00 -6.46 -16.06
CA ALA A 134 10.24 -6.58 -16.83
C ALA A 134 11.05 -7.82 -16.43
N ARG A 135 11.08 -8.17 -15.14
CA ARG A 135 11.80 -9.34 -14.62
C ARG A 135 11.06 -10.66 -14.86
N ALA A 136 9.75 -10.67 -14.64
CA ALA A 136 8.92 -11.87 -14.76
C ALA A 136 8.48 -12.14 -16.22
N ARG A 137 8.56 -11.12 -17.09
CA ARG A 137 8.08 -11.13 -18.47
C ARG A 137 6.60 -11.53 -18.58
N THR A 138 5.76 -11.06 -17.66
CA THR A 138 4.32 -11.33 -17.66
C THR A 138 3.50 -10.08 -17.97
N ALA A 139 2.55 -10.21 -18.90
CA ALA A 139 1.66 -9.12 -19.30
C ALA A 139 0.73 -8.66 -18.17
N ASN A 140 0.34 -9.57 -17.27
CA ASN A 140 -0.53 -9.25 -16.14
C ASN A 140 0.11 -8.22 -15.20
N MET A 141 1.40 -8.36 -14.90
CA MET A 141 2.13 -7.39 -14.07
C MET A 141 2.27 -6.03 -14.78
N ALA A 142 2.44 -6.04 -16.11
CA ALA A 142 2.48 -4.82 -16.90
C ALA A 142 1.12 -4.10 -16.90
N ALA A 143 0.01 -4.83 -17.01
CA ALA A 143 -1.34 -4.27 -16.93
C ALA A 143 -1.60 -3.60 -15.57
N ILE A 144 -1.12 -4.20 -14.46
CA ILE A 144 -1.23 -3.59 -13.13
C ILE A 144 -0.40 -2.30 -13.05
N ALA A 145 0.82 -2.29 -13.62
CA ALA A 145 1.65 -1.08 -13.67
C ALA A 145 0.96 0.05 -14.45
N VAL A 146 0.40 -0.25 -15.62
CA VAL A 146 -0.38 0.72 -16.41
C VAL A 146 -1.57 1.24 -15.63
N THR A 147 -2.27 0.38 -14.90
CA THR A 147 -3.41 0.78 -14.04
C THR A 147 -2.97 1.77 -12.96
N ALA A 148 -1.80 1.56 -12.35
CA ALA A 148 -1.26 2.50 -11.36
C ALA A 148 -0.95 3.87 -11.98
N PHE A 149 -0.28 3.90 -13.14
CA PHE A 149 0.02 5.15 -13.84
C PHE A 149 -1.25 5.87 -14.34
N ALA A 150 -2.24 5.11 -14.82
CA ALA A 150 -3.55 5.66 -15.17
C ALA A 150 -4.24 6.30 -13.96
N GLY A 151 -4.15 5.69 -12.78
CA GLY A 151 -4.64 6.28 -11.55
C GLY A 151 -3.93 7.59 -11.19
N VAL A 152 -2.60 7.69 -11.39
CA VAL A 152 -1.85 8.95 -11.19
C VAL A 152 -2.35 10.03 -12.15
N ALA A 153 -2.54 9.71 -13.42
CA ALA A 153 -3.08 10.64 -14.41
C ALA A 153 -4.51 11.10 -14.03
N ALA A 154 -5.38 10.17 -13.61
CA ALA A 154 -6.73 10.48 -13.17
C ALA A 154 -6.74 11.41 -11.94
N MET A 155 -5.81 11.21 -10.99
CA MET A 155 -5.65 12.12 -9.85
C MET A 155 -5.24 13.52 -10.28
N ALA A 156 -4.29 13.64 -11.20
CA ALA A 156 -3.80 14.92 -11.70
C ALA A 156 -4.92 15.74 -12.36
N LEU A 157 -5.82 15.09 -13.11
CA LEU A 157 -6.99 15.71 -13.72
C LEU A 157 -8.02 16.24 -12.70
N ARG A 158 -7.93 15.82 -11.43
CA ARG A 158 -8.87 16.20 -10.36
C ARG A 158 -8.22 17.02 -9.26
N PHE A 159 -7.01 17.54 -9.47
CA PHE A 159 -6.41 18.48 -8.53
C PHE A 159 -7.27 19.74 -8.36
N GLY A 160 -7.25 20.29 -7.15
CA GLY A 160 -8.23 21.29 -6.68
C GLY A 160 -9.42 20.66 -5.94
N THR A 161 -9.79 19.41 -6.23
CA THR A 161 -10.90 18.71 -5.54
C THR A 161 -10.39 17.68 -4.50
N PRO A 162 -11.25 17.16 -3.60
CA PRO A 162 -10.90 16.05 -2.71
C PRO A 162 -10.86 14.68 -3.41
N ASP A 163 -11.34 14.56 -4.65
CA ASP A 163 -11.43 13.30 -5.39
C ASP A 163 -10.12 12.52 -5.59
N PRO A 164 -8.91 13.14 -5.65
CA PRO A 164 -7.67 12.39 -5.76
C PRO A 164 -7.48 11.34 -4.67
N TYR A 165 -8.02 11.56 -3.46
CA TYR A 165 -7.95 10.59 -2.37
C TYR A 165 -8.84 9.35 -2.61
N LEU A 166 -10.04 9.55 -3.18
CA LEU A 166 -10.91 8.45 -3.57
C LEU A 166 -10.32 7.66 -4.74
N ILE A 167 -9.80 8.38 -5.75
CA ILE A 167 -9.12 7.76 -6.91
C ILE A 167 -7.93 6.94 -6.43
N TYR A 168 -7.11 7.48 -5.54
CA TYR A 168 -5.97 6.77 -4.96
C TYR A 168 -6.42 5.51 -4.19
N ALA A 169 -7.46 5.60 -3.37
CA ALA A 169 -7.98 4.43 -2.65
C ALA A 169 -8.50 3.34 -3.61
N GLY A 170 -9.26 3.72 -4.64
CA GLY A 170 -9.71 2.81 -5.68
C GLY A 170 -8.55 2.19 -6.46
N ALA A 171 -7.55 3.00 -6.84
CA ALA A 171 -6.36 2.52 -7.52
C ALA A 171 -5.58 1.54 -6.64
N LEU A 172 -5.39 1.82 -5.35
CA LEU A 172 -4.76 0.88 -4.41
C LEU A 172 -5.54 -0.43 -4.27
N ALA A 173 -6.87 -0.39 -4.31
CA ALA A 173 -7.65 -1.62 -4.33
C ALA A 173 -7.28 -2.48 -5.55
N LEU A 174 -7.19 -1.87 -6.73
CA LEU A 174 -6.87 -2.57 -7.99
C LEU A 174 -5.40 -3.01 -8.10
N VAL A 175 -4.45 -2.19 -7.64
CA VAL A 175 -3.01 -2.42 -7.88
C VAL A 175 -2.27 -3.01 -6.69
N ALA A 176 -2.85 -2.95 -5.49
CA ALA A 176 -2.24 -3.52 -4.29
C ALA A 176 -3.12 -4.61 -3.67
N LEU A 177 -4.37 -4.30 -3.34
CA LEU A 177 -5.22 -5.21 -2.56
C LEU A 177 -5.58 -6.48 -3.35
N LEU A 178 -6.18 -6.35 -4.53
CA LEU A 178 -6.60 -7.49 -5.36
C LEU A 178 -5.42 -8.39 -5.79
N PRO A 179 -4.34 -7.87 -6.41
CA PRO A 179 -3.19 -8.71 -6.74
C PRO A 179 -2.48 -9.23 -5.49
N GLY A 180 -2.48 -8.46 -4.40
CA GLY A 180 -1.95 -8.89 -3.11
C GLY A 180 -2.69 -10.10 -2.55
N LEU A 181 -4.03 -10.10 -2.60
CA LEU A 181 -4.86 -11.24 -2.21
C LEU A 181 -4.56 -12.46 -3.08
N TRP A 182 -4.48 -12.25 -4.40
CA TRP A 182 -4.16 -13.32 -5.35
C TRP A 182 -2.83 -14.01 -5.03
N LEU A 183 -1.78 -13.21 -4.83
CA LEU A 183 -0.45 -13.69 -4.47
C LEU A 183 -0.42 -14.31 -3.05
N ALA A 184 -1.11 -13.73 -2.08
CA ALA A 184 -1.17 -14.23 -0.71
C ALA A 184 -1.85 -15.61 -0.62
N LEU A 185 -2.75 -15.91 -1.56
CA LEU A 185 -3.39 -17.22 -1.74
C LEU A 185 -2.50 -18.23 -2.51
N GLY A 186 -1.26 -17.86 -2.84
CA GLY A 186 -0.30 -18.73 -3.53
C GLY A 186 -0.48 -18.81 -5.04
N ARG A 187 -1.32 -17.96 -5.63
CA ARG A 187 -1.56 -17.93 -7.08
C ARG A 187 -0.50 -17.09 -7.77
N ARG A 188 -0.22 -17.38 -9.05
CA ARG A 188 0.73 -16.62 -9.88
C ARG A 188 0.01 -15.55 -10.69
N LEU A 189 0.71 -14.46 -10.95
CA LEU A 189 0.30 -13.37 -11.85
C LEU A 189 1.03 -13.51 -13.17
#